data_AF-A0A2N6FRJ7-F1
#
_entry.id   AF-A0A2N6FRJ7-F1
#
_cell.length_a   1.000
_cell.length_b   1.000
_cell.length_c   1.000
_cell.angle_alpha   90.00
_cell.angle_beta   90.00
_cell.angle_gamma   90.00
#
_symmetry.space_group_name_H-M   'P 1'
#
loop_
_entity.id
_entity.type
_entity.pdbx_description
1 polymer ?
#
loop_
_entity_poly.entity_id
_entity_poly.type
_entity_poly.pdbx_seq_one_letter_code
_entity_poly.pdbx_strand_id
1 'polypeptide(L)'
;MSLDLLIPFGILIVLVVYLIYSRSRFENDIVSLYDKKFDEWKDATLITNNNEEKKVCKELVGLVFKEEYNITIELLDDSVSSPLQRGKFSIKDK
;
A
#
# COMPACT_ATOMS: atom_id res chain seq x y z
N MET A 1 -0.57 -65.51 -5.75
CA MET A 1 0.24 -64.82 -6.79
C MET A 1 -0.46 -63.63 -7.45
N SER A 2 -1.68 -63.71 -8.03
CA SER A 2 -2.33 -62.50 -8.60
C SER A 2 -2.95 -61.57 -7.53
N LEU A 3 -3.59 -62.14 -6.50
CA LEU A 3 -4.16 -61.38 -5.38
C LEU A 3 -3.08 -60.70 -4.51
N ASP A 4 -1.93 -61.35 -4.32
CA ASP A 4 -0.81 -60.82 -3.52
C ASP A 4 -0.19 -59.54 -4.11
N LEU A 5 -0.26 -59.37 -5.44
CA LEU A 5 0.24 -58.18 -6.12
C LEU A 5 -0.84 -57.10 -6.30
N LEU A 6 -2.12 -57.50 -6.35
CA LEU A 6 -3.24 -56.60 -6.55
C LEU A 6 -3.54 -55.73 -5.32
N ILE A 7 -3.39 -56.28 -4.11
CA ILE A 7 -3.54 -55.54 -2.85
C ILE A 7 -2.51 -54.39 -2.73
N PRO A 8 -1.19 -54.62 -2.85
CA PRO A 8 -0.20 -53.54 -2.78
C PRO A 8 -0.34 -52.55 -3.94
N PHE A 9 -0.73 -53.01 -5.13
CA PHE A 9 -1.00 -52.12 -6.27
C PHE A 9 -2.21 -51.21 -6.03
N GLY A 10 -3.30 -51.74 -5.46
CA GLY A 10 -4.48 -50.97 -5.09
C GLY A 10 -4.19 -49.92 -4.02
N ILE A 11 -3.41 -50.27 -3.00
CA ILE A 11 -2.95 -49.33 -1.97
C ILE A 11 -2.14 -48.20 -2.61
N LEU A 12 -1.25 -48.53 -3.56
CA LEU A 12 -0.43 -47.55 -4.24
C LEU A 12 -1.27 -46.56 -5.06
N ILE A 13 -2.30 -47.04 -5.76
CA ILE A 13 -3.24 -46.17 -6.49
C ILE A 13 -3.96 -45.22 -5.54
N VAL A 14 -4.49 -45.73 -4.42
CA VAL A 14 -5.17 -44.90 -3.41
C VAL A 14 -4.24 -43.82 -2.86
N LEU A 15 -2.98 -44.19 -2.60
CA LEU A 15 -1.97 -43.27 -2.07
C LEU A 15 -1.63 -42.18 -3.09
N VAL A 16 -1.49 -42.52 -4.38
CA VAL A 16 -1.26 -41.54 -5.45
C VAL A 16 -2.43 -40.55 -5.57
N VAL A 17 -3.67 -41.04 -5.58
CA VAL A 17 -4.86 -40.18 -5.64
C VAL A 17 -4.92 -39.27 -4.42
N TYR A 18 -4.65 -39.80 -3.22
CA TYR A 18 -4.59 -39.03 -1.99
C TYR A 18 -3.51 -37.93 -2.03
N LEU A 19 -2.32 -38.24 -2.53
CA LEU A 19 -1.23 -37.26 -2.65
C LEU A 19 -1.55 -36.14 -3.64
N ILE A 20 -2.16 -36.46 -4.79
CA ILE A 20 -2.59 -35.45 -5.77
C ILE A 20 -3.64 -34.53 -5.15
N TYR A 21 -4.64 -35.10 -4.46
CA TYR A 21 -5.68 -34.33 -3.78
C TYR A 21 -5.11 -33.44 -2.67
N SER A 22 -4.25 -34.00 -1.80
CA SER A 22 -3.61 -33.27 -0.71
C SER A 22 -2.79 -32.09 -1.22
N ARG A 23 -2.02 -32.29 -2.31
CA ARG A 23 -1.25 -31.23 -2.95
C ARG A 23 -2.13 -30.11 -3.47
N SER A 24 -3.18 -30.44 -4.22
CA SER A 24 -4.09 -29.43 -4.77
C SER A 24 -4.77 -28.62 -3.67
N ARG A 25 -5.18 -29.27 -2.57
CA ARG A 25 -5.75 -28.59 -1.41
C ARG A 25 -4.75 -27.63 -0.76
N PHE A 26 -3.51 -28.08 -0.55
CA PHE A 26 -2.46 -27.26 0.06
C PHE A 26 -2.12 -26.02 -0.78
N GLU A 27 -2.04 -26.16 -2.11
CA GLU A 27 -1.80 -25.04 -3.02
C GLU A 27 -2.91 -23.98 -2.90
N ASN A 28 -4.18 -24.41 -2.87
CA ASN A 28 -5.32 -23.50 -2.70
C ASN A 28 -5.36 -22.85 -1.31
N ASP A 29 -5.07 -23.61 -0.24
CA ASP A 29 -5.03 -23.10 1.12
C ASP A 29 -3.93 -22.02 1.28
N ILE A 30 -2.78 -22.21 0.63
CA ILE A 30 -1.71 -21.20 0.61
C ILE A 30 -2.13 -19.93 -0.13
N VAL A 31 -2.69 -20.06 -1.33
CA VAL A 31 -3.12 -18.90 -2.13
C VAL A 31 -4.16 -18.09 -1.35
N SER A 32 -5.17 -18.76 -0.79
CA SER A 32 -6.19 -18.09 0.02
C SER A 32 -5.61 -17.42 1.29
N LEU A 33 -4.59 -18.02 1.92
CA LEU A 33 -3.90 -17.41 3.05
C LEU A 33 -3.17 -16.12 2.64
N TYR A 34 -2.50 -16.12 1.50
CA TYR A 34 -1.81 -14.93 0.99
C TYR A 34 -2.79 -13.82 0.62
N ASP A 35 -3.88 -14.16 -0.08
CA ASP A 35 -4.93 -13.19 -0.43
C ASP A 35 -5.53 -12.55 0.83
N LYS A 36 -5.84 -13.37 1.84
CA LYS A 36 -6.35 -12.88 3.12
C LYS A 36 -5.37 -11.93 3.80
N LYS A 37 -4.08 -12.30 3.85
CA LYS A 37 -3.05 -11.42 4.44
C LYS A 37 -2.88 -10.12 3.65
N PHE A 38 -3.03 -10.18 2.34
CA PHE A 38 -2.97 -8.99 1.49
C PHE A 38 -4.14 -8.04 1.76
N ASP A 39 -5.37 -8.57 1.89
CA ASP A 39 -6.53 -7.77 2.25
C ASP A 39 -6.41 -7.17 3.66
N GLU A 40 -5.97 -7.97 4.65
CA GLU A 40 -5.70 -7.48 6.01
C GLU A 40 -4.65 -6.35 6.01
N TRP A 41 -3.59 -6.46 5.20
CA TRP A 41 -2.58 -5.42 5.06
C TRP A 41 -3.15 -4.15 4.42
N LYS A 42 -4.00 -4.28 3.40
CA LYS A 42 -4.67 -3.15 2.74
C LYS A 42 -5.55 -2.40 3.73
N ASP A 43 -6.36 -3.13 4.50
CA ASP A 43 -7.26 -2.55 5.50
C ASP A 43 -6.48 -1.86 6.62
N ALA A 44 -5.41 -2.50 7.13
CA ALA A 44 -4.52 -1.88 8.12
C ALA A 44 -3.86 -0.60 7.59
N THR A 45 -3.41 -0.61 6.34
CA THR A 45 -2.76 0.55 5.70
C THR A 45 -3.76 1.69 5.48
N LEU A 46 -5.00 1.40 5.11
CA LEU A 46 -6.07 2.41 5.01
C LEU A 46 -6.41 3.01 6.38
N ILE A 47 -6.44 2.19 7.44
CA ILE A 47 -6.66 2.67 8.82
C ILE A 47 -5.49 3.54 9.28
N THR A 48 -4.24 3.19 8.95
CA THR A 48 -3.06 3.99 9.25
C THR A 48 -3.06 5.31 8.46
N ASN A 49 -3.32 5.29 7.15
CA ASN A 49 -3.36 6.51 6.33
C ASN A 49 -4.49 7.50 6.72
N ASN A 50 -5.58 7.01 7.32
CA ASN A 50 -6.67 7.84 7.81
C ASN A 50 -6.43 8.40 9.24
N ASN A 51 -5.52 7.78 10.02
CA ASN A 51 -5.19 8.19 11.39
C ASN A 51 -3.81 8.86 11.52
N GLU A 52 -2.93 8.74 10.53
CA GLU A 52 -1.80 9.63 10.41
C GLU A 52 -2.35 11.01 10.07
N GLU A 53 -2.41 11.89 11.08
CA GLU A 53 -2.50 13.33 10.88
C GLU A 53 -1.61 13.67 9.68
N LYS A 54 -2.22 13.99 8.53
CA LYS A 54 -1.51 14.34 7.30
C LYS A 54 -0.38 15.26 7.70
N LYS A 55 0.85 14.76 7.71
CA LYS A 55 2.01 15.60 8.05
C LYS A 55 1.93 16.76 7.09
N VAL A 56 1.66 17.95 7.62
CA VAL A 56 1.54 19.17 6.81
C VAL A 56 2.95 19.45 6.32
N CYS A 57 3.29 18.83 5.20
CA CYS A 57 4.57 19.00 4.54
C CYS A 57 4.64 20.44 4.04
N LYS A 58 5.83 21.04 4.13
CA LYS A 58 6.06 22.36 3.55
C LYS A 58 5.94 22.22 2.03
N GLU A 59 5.04 22.98 1.44
CA GLU A 59 4.82 23.04 -0.01
C GLU A 59 5.35 24.36 -0.56
N LEU A 60 5.93 24.30 -1.78
CA LEU A 60 6.36 25.49 -2.50
C LEU A 60 5.16 26.09 -3.21
N VAL A 61 4.61 27.16 -2.64
CA VAL A 61 3.39 27.81 -3.14
C VAL A 61 3.65 29.08 -3.96
N GLY A 62 4.90 29.56 -3.99
CA GLY A 62 5.28 30.78 -4.70
C GLY A 62 6.77 31.10 -4.59
N LEU A 63 7.22 32.02 -5.42
CA LEU A 63 8.58 32.56 -5.43
C LEU A 63 8.56 34.04 -5.03
N VAL A 64 9.54 34.47 -4.24
CA VAL A 64 9.67 35.86 -3.78
C VAL A 64 10.86 36.50 -4.48
N PHE A 65 10.60 37.60 -5.18
CA PHE A 65 11.58 38.36 -5.93
C PHE A 65 11.73 39.78 -5.36
N LYS A 66 12.93 40.32 -5.44
CA LYS A 66 13.21 41.73 -5.14
C LYS A 66 13.41 42.46 -6.46
N GLU A 67 12.50 43.36 -6.78
CA GLU A 67 12.57 44.21 -7.98
C GLU A 67 12.75 45.65 -7.54
N GLU A 68 14.00 46.14 -7.67
CA GLU A 68 14.43 47.46 -7.21
C GLU A 68 14.15 47.68 -5.71
N TYR A 69 13.03 48.36 -5.42
CA TYR A 69 12.56 48.71 -4.08
C TYR A 69 11.38 47.85 -3.61
N ASN A 70 10.70 47.16 -4.53
CA ASN A 70 9.51 46.37 -4.23
C ASN A 70 9.83 44.88 -4.10
N ILE A 71 9.01 44.17 -3.32
CA ILE A 71 9.02 42.72 -3.22
C ILE A 71 7.82 42.19 -4.00
N THR A 72 8.09 41.38 -5.02
CA THR A 72 7.08 40.76 -5.89
C THR A 72 6.98 39.28 -5.52
N ILE A 73 5.76 38.74 -5.41
CA ILE A 73 5.52 37.32 -5.14
C ILE A 73 4.81 36.72 -6.35
N GLU A 74 5.45 35.77 -7.03
CA GLU A 74 4.81 34.98 -8.08
C GLU A 74 4.21 33.72 -7.47
N LEU A 75 2.90 33.55 -7.60
CA LEU A 75 2.17 32.42 -7.04
C LEU A 75 2.16 31.25 -8.03
N LEU A 76 2.48 30.07 -7.54
CA LEU A 76 2.33 28.81 -8.29
C LEU A 76 0.97 28.16 -7.99
N ASP A 77 0.39 28.46 -6.84
CA ASP A 77 -0.95 28.03 -6.42
C ASP A 77 -1.78 29.24 -5.98
N ASP A 78 -2.96 29.41 -6.59
CA ASP A 78 -3.87 30.51 -6.30
C ASP A 78 -4.54 30.39 -4.91
N SER A 79 -4.53 29.20 -4.31
CA SER A 79 -5.17 28.94 -3.01
C SER A 79 -4.57 29.76 -1.87
N VAL A 80 -3.28 30.13 -1.97
CA VAL A 80 -2.54 30.91 -0.96
C VAL A 80 -2.61 32.42 -1.16
N SER A 81 -3.21 32.90 -2.24
CA SER A 81 -3.40 34.34 -2.51
C SER A 81 -4.12 35.06 -1.36
N SER A 82 -5.21 34.48 -0.87
CA SER A 82 -6.05 35.05 0.18
C SER A 82 -5.35 35.11 1.55
N PRO A 83 -4.63 34.07 2.02
CA PRO A 83 -3.75 34.15 3.19
C PRO A 83 -2.64 35.21 3.07
N LEU A 84 -1.97 35.30 1.92
CA LEU A 84 -0.86 36.23 1.67
C LEU A 84 -1.34 37.69 1.69
N GLN A 85 -2.45 37.99 1.01
CA GLN A 85 -3.07 39.33 1.04
C GLN A 85 -3.53 39.73 2.45
N ARG A 86 -3.95 38.76 3.27
CA ARG A 86 -4.32 38.98 4.68
C ARG A 86 -3.11 39.11 5.61
N GLY A 87 -1.87 39.09 5.09
CA GLY A 87 -0.65 39.22 5.88
C GLY A 87 -0.34 38.00 6.76
N LYS A 88 -0.92 36.83 6.47
CA LYS A 88 -0.71 35.60 7.27
C LYS A 88 0.56 34.87 6.83
N PHE A 89 1.71 35.49 7.04
CA PHE A 89 3.01 34.87 6.80
C PHE A 89 4.00 35.18 7.92
N SER A 90 5.03 34.34 8.03
CA SER A 90 6.13 34.51 9.00
C SER A 90 7.44 34.47 8.25
N ILE A 91 8.27 35.50 8.47
CA ILE A 91 9.64 35.55 7.96
C ILE A 91 10.52 34.89 9.02
N LYS A 92 11.29 33.88 8.60
CA LYS A 92 12.33 33.27 9.44
C LYS A 92 13.68 33.70 8.89
N ASP A 93 14.34 34.59 9.61
CA ASP A 93 15.74 34.92 9.35
C ASP A 93 16.66 33.80 9.87
N LYS A 94 17.87 33.76 9.33
CA LYS A 94 18.87 32.73 9.63
C LYS A 94 19.44 32.85 11.03
#